data_AF-A0A7S0DYK1-F1
#
_entry.id   AF-A0A7S0DYK1-F1
#
_cell.length_a   1.000
_cell.length_b   1.000
_cell.length_c   1.000
_cell.angle_alpha   90.00
_cell.angle_beta   90.00
_cell.angle_gamma   90.00
#
_symmetry.space_group_name_H-M   'P 1'
#
loop_
_entity.id
_entity.type
_entity.pdbx_description
1 polymer ?
#
loop_
_entity_poly.entity_id
_entity_poly.type
_entity_poly.pdbx_seq_one_letter_code
_entity_poly.pdbx_strand_id
1 'polypeptide(L)'
;MMDPLSKWMYKRSGPLAGSLTFFGLSMAWFSAFLYVCVQNGVSSTSFPEVEMPSRLFALGSVYGMQRPTIEVAWRTTCAGLFGMLALGVCDLLYARKTKARWFGLHTIANMWISVLCLPDCWFLVSDPITALTTRSCNHWPTALVFSVHVYHVAFFRNLYFIDWLHHILMVVVGAPLLITGEMGPLMNFNNFFMCGLPGGLDYAMLYAVKHAWMSPLHEKRLNRVINVWFRAPPLVGVSVMVYIQLYLQTGVSVWVKGVRVFLICLGAWNGLFFMERVVGNYHVSAHKARMARKAAQQLLSPRQVQEASDYDHEEIVQQSGVPGMGLRIAVSSADLLALTRDAERVSYHFGKDE
;
A
#
# COMPACT_ATOMS: atom_id res chain seq x y z
N MET A 1 -18.68 14.92 -15.28
CA MET A 1 -18.09 15.45 -16.53
C MET A 1 -16.78 16.14 -16.17
N MET A 2 -15.66 15.78 -16.82
CA MET A 2 -14.39 16.52 -16.64
C MET A 2 -14.48 17.90 -17.31
N ASP A 3 -13.86 18.90 -16.68
CA ASP A 3 -13.82 20.26 -17.21
C ASP A 3 -12.99 20.32 -18.54
N PRO A 4 -13.30 21.25 -19.45
CA PRO A 4 -12.59 21.42 -20.71
C PRO A 4 -11.07 21.58 -20.58
N LEU A 5 -10.58 22.21 -19.51
CA LEU A 5 -9.16 22.44 -19.23
C LEU A 5 -8.44 21.13 -18.89
N SER A 6 -9.06 20.29 -18.07
CA SER A 6 -8.53 18.95 -17.73
C SER A 6 -8.56 17.99 -18.94
N LYS A 7 -9.55 18.08 -19.83
CA LYS A 7 -9.51 17.43 -21.15
C LYS A 7 -8.38 17.94 -22.04
N TRP A 8 -8.11 19.25 -22.02
CA TRP A 8 -7.06 19.88 -22.81
C TRP A 8 -5.66 19.48 -22.33
N MET A 9 -5.43 19.47 -21.02
CA MET A 9 -4.15 19.03 -20.43
C MET A 9 -3.90 17.54 -20.71
N TYR A 10 -4.91 16.68 -20.58
CA TYR A 10 -4.80 15.24 -20.87
C TYR A 10 -4.49 14.94 -22.34
N LYS A 11 -4.93 15.79 -23.26
CA LYS A 11 -4.72 15.60 -24.71
C LYS A 11 -3.31 16.02 -25.17
N ARG A 12 -2.61 16.88 -24.42
CA ARG A 12 -1.31 17.46 -24.82
C ARG A 12 -0.10 16.73 -24.23
N SER A 13 -0.26 16.05 -23.09
CA SER A 13 0.74 15.12 -22.57
C SER A 13 0.65 13.79 -23.33
N GLY A 14 1.10 13.79 -24.59
CA GLY A 14 1.16 12.58 -25.39
C GLY A 14 1.87 11.42 -24.65
N PRO A 15 1.53 10.15 -24.94
CA PRO A 15 2.03 8.98 -24.21
C PRO A 15 3.57 8.88 -24.18
N LEU A 16 4.27 9.56 -25.09
CA LEU A 16 5.73 9.66 -25.14
C LEU A 16 6.31 10.59 -24.06
N ALA A 17 5.66 11.73 -23.79
CA ALA A 17 6.17 12.73 -22.86
C ALA A 17 6.21 12.19 -21.41
N GLY A 18 5.14 11.52 -20.97
CA GLY A 18 5.13 10.86 -19.66
C GLY A 18 6.11 9.69 -19.56
N SER A 19 6.37 8.98 -20.65
CA SER A 19 7.35 7.87 -20.68
C SER A 19 8.78 8.39 -20.58
N LEU A 20 9.11 9.50 -21.25
CA LEU A 20 10.41 10.17 -21.17
C LEU A 20 10.66 10.81 -19.81
N THR A 21 9.65 11.46 -19.21
CA THR A 21 9.77 12.02 -17.86
C THR A 21 9.98 10.90 -16.83
N PHE A 22 9.27 9.78 -16.93
CA PHE A 22 9.43 8.67 -15.99
C PHE A 22 10.74 7.90 -16.19
N PHE A 23 11.15 7.67 -17.44
CA PHE A 23 12.49 7.11 -17.74
C PHE A 23 13.58 8.05 -17.23
N GLY A 24 13.43 9.36 -17.44
CA GLY A 24 14.33 10.39 -16.91
C GLY A 24 14.38 10.39 -15.37
N LEU A 25 13.24 10.29 -14.69
CA LEU A 25 13.18 10.18 -13.22
C LEU A 25 13.80 8.87 -12.71
N SER A 26 13.59 7.76 -13.42
CA SER A 26 14.17 6.45 -13.08
C SER A 26 15.69 6.44 -13.29
N MET A 27 16.18 7.09 -14.35
CA MET A 27 17.61 7.26 -14.63
C MET A 27 18.27 8.29 -13.71
N ALA A 28 17.59 9.39 -13.38
CA ALA A 28 18.05 10.38 -12.40
C ALA A 28 18.12 9.76 -11.01
N TRP A 29 17.14 8.92 -10.66
CA TRP A 29 17.17 8.14 -9.42
C TRP A 29 18.31 7.14 -9.42
N PHE A 30 18.47 6.33 -10.46
CA PHE A 30 19.58 5.38 -10.58
C PHE A 30 20.94 6.09 -10.49
N SER A 31 21.06 7.28 -11.09
CA SER A 31 22.25 8.14 -11.02
C SER A 31 22.48 8.73 -9.64
N ALA A 32 21.45 9.27 -8.98
CA ALA A 32 21.55 9.85 -7.64
C ALA A 32 21.87 8.76 -6.60
N PHE A 33 21.27 7.59 -6.75
CA PHE A 33 21.54 6.43 -5.92
C PHE A 33 22.95 5.88 -6.15
N LEU A 34 23.41 5.76 -7.40
CA LEU A 34 24.80 5.43 -7.72
C LEU A 34 25.76 6.45 -7.14
N TYR A 35 25.44 7.74 -7.21
CA TYR A 35 26.26 8.80 -6.61
C TYR A 35 26.39 8.61 -5.10
N VAL A 36 25.28 8.36 -4.38
CA VAL A 36 25.29 8.05 -2.94
C VAL A 36 26.08 6.77 -2.66
N CYS A 37 25.96 5.73 -3.49
CA CYS A 37 26.72 4.49 -3.36
C CYS A 37 28.22 4.71 -3.56
N VAL A 38 28.62 5.54 -4.54
CA VAL A 38 30.02 5.88 -4.83
C VAL A 38 30.60 6.72 -3.70
N GLN A 39 29.88 7.72 -3.19
CA GLN A 39 30.35 8.54 -2.08
C GLN A 39 30.54 7.72 -0.78
N ASN A 40 29.68 6.72 -0.53
CA ASN A 40 29.77 5.87 0.66
C ASN A 40 30.69 4.65 0.51
N GLY A 41 30.99 4.21 -0.73
CA GLY A 41 31.84 3.05 -1.02
C GLY A 41 33.35 3.32 -0.89
N VAL A 42 33.77 4.58 -0.72
CA VAL A 42 35.19 4.97 -0.54
C VAL A 42 35.66 4.79 0.91
N SER A 43 34.79 4.40 1.84
CA SER A 43 35.09 4.42 3.27
C SER A 43 34.60 3.18 4.03
N SER A 44 35.20 2.01 3.82
CA SER A 44 35.47 1.06 4.92
C SER A 44 36.20 -0.19 4.43
N THR A 45 37.32 -0.49 5.06
CA THR A 45 38.08 -1.74 4.93
C THR A 45 37.82 -2.62 6.15
N SER A 46 37.49 -3.89 5.88
CA SER A 46 37.64 -5.11 6.70
C SER A 46 36.86 -5.26 8.03
N PHE A 47 35.96 -6.26 8.08
CA PHE A 47 35.52 -7.00 9.29
C PHE A 47 35.16 -8.45 8.89
N PRO A 48 34.96 -9.42 9.82
CA PRO A 48 34.76 -10.84 9.49
C PRO A 48 33.28 -11.25 9.31
N GLU A 49 33.01 -12.15 8.37
CA GLU A 49 31.69 -12.74 8.05
C GLU A 49 31.28 -13.82 9.06
N VAL A 50 29.99 -13.88 9.41
CA VAL A 50 29.36 -15.02 10.09
C VAL A 50 28.32 -15.61 9.14
N GLU A 51 28.51 -16.86 8.73
CA GLU A 51 27.57 -17.61 7.89
C GLU A 51 26.38 -18.14 8.72
N MET A 52 25.15 -18.02 8.20
CA MET A 52 23.99 -18.77 8.69
C MET A 52 23.70 -19.98 7.78
N PRO A 53 23.53 -21.20 8.32
CA PRO A 53 23.17 -22.37 7.53
C PRO A 53 21.67 -22.69 7.63
N SER A 54 20.94 -22.69 6.50
CA SER A 54 19.82 -23.62 6.29
C SER A 54 19.44 -23.75 4.81
N ARG A 55 19.44 -25.00 4.32
CA ARG A 55 19.38 -25.34 2.89
C ARG A 55 18.00 -25.22 2.24
N LEU A 56 16.92 -25.00 3.00
CA LEU A 56 15.57 -24.77 2.45
C LEU A 56 15.28 -23.29 2.17
N PHE A 57 16.07 -22.37 2.75
CA PHE A 57 15.94 -20.91 2.59
C PHE A 57 17.14 -20.28 1.87
N ALA A 58 18.04 -21.10 1.30
CA ALA A 58 19.27 -20.69 0.64
C ALA A 58 19.06 -19.85 -0.64
N LEU A 59 17.86 -19.82 -1.21
CA LEU A 59 17.48 -18.89 -2.29
C LEU A 59 17.26 -17.45 -1.80
N GLY A 60 17.13 -17.25 -0.48
CA GLY A 60 16.89 -15.94 0.15
C GLY A 60 18.02 -15.42 1.06
N SER A 61 19.03 -16.24 1.40
CA SER A 61 20.09 -15.88 2.36
C SER A 61 21.31 -15.18 1.73
N VAL A 62 21.13 -14.51 0.59
CA VAL A 62 22.24 -14.01 -0.26
C VAL A 62 22.77 -12.62 0.16
N TYR A 63 22.40 -12.13 1.35
CA TYR A 63 22.60 -10.72 1.73
C TYR A 63 23.29 -10.57 3.10
N GLY A 64 24.61 -10.67 3.08
CA GLY A 64 25.50 -10.34 4.20
C GLY A 64 26.00 -8.90 4.15
N MET A 65 26.31 -8.34 5.32
CA MET A 65 26.40 -6.91 5.65
C MET A 65 27.71 -6.19 5.31
N GLN A 66 28.61 -6.83 4.56
CA GLN A 66 29.95 -6.29 4.23
C GLN A 66 30.09 -5.93 2.75
N ARG A 67 28.97 -5.84 2.05
CA ARG A 67 28.99 -5.64 0.61
C ARG A 67 28.98 -4.15 0.30
N PRO A 68 29.83 -3.68 -0.63
CA PRO A 68 29.79 -2.30 -1.11
C PRO A 68 28.35 -1.91 -1.45
N THR A 69 27.93 -0.69 -1.12
CA THR A 69 26.56 -0.20 -1.39
C THR A 69 26.14 -0.43 -2.84
N ILE A 70 27.11 -0.35 -3.77
CA ILE A 70 26.93 -0.64 -5.20
C ILE A 70 26.50 -2.08 -5.49
N GLU A 71 26.95 -3.06 -4.69
CA GLU A 71 26.55 -4.46 -4.86
C GLU A 71 25.12 -4.69 -4.36
N VAL A 72 24.75 -4.11 -3.22
CA VAL A 72 23.37 -4.16 -2.71
C VAL A 72 22.42 -3.50 -3.70
N ALA A 73 22.83 -2.34 -4.24
CA ALA A 73 22.15 -1.62 -5.30
C ALA A 73 21.94 -2.48 -6.55
N TRP A 74 23.02 -3.07 -7.06
CA TRP A 74 23.01 -3.92 -8.23
C TRP A 74 22.08 -5.11 -8.05
N ARG A 75 22.21 -5.85 -6.94
CA ARG A 75 21.40 -7.04 -6.66
C ARG A 75 19.92 -6.70 -6.48
N THR A 76 19.61 -5.63 -5.75
CA THR A 76 18.22 -5.16 -5.61
C THR A 76 17.65 -4.78 -6.96
N THR A 77 18.44 -4.13 -7.82
CA THR A 77 18.03 -3.77 -9.18
C THR A 77 17.78 -5.02 -10.03
N CYS A 78 18.68 -6.00 -10.03
CA CYS A 78 18.49 -7.26 -10.73
C CYS A 78 17.25 -8.02 -10.24
N ALA A 79 17.06 -8.12 -8.92
CA ALA A 79 15.87 -8.71 -8.31
C ALA A 79 14.60 -7.93 -8.70
N GLY A 80 14.68 -6.61 -8.76
CA GLY A 80 13.60 -5.73 -9.20
C GLY A 80 13.22 -5.95 -10.66
N LEU A 81 14.20 -6.07 -11.56
CA LEU A 81 14.01 -6.39 -12.97
C LEU A 81 13.40 -7.78 -13.15
N PHE A 82 13.90 -8.77 -12.40
CA PHE A 82 13.35 -10.12 -12.39
C PHE A 82 11.88 -10.11 -11.92
N GLY A 83 11.57 -9.38 -10.83
CA GLY A 83 10.21 -9.22 -10.34
C GLY A 83 9.29 -8.58 -11.37
N MET A 84 9.76 -7.56 -12.11
CA MET A 84 8.98 -6.96 -13.19
C MET A 84 8.73 -7.93 -14.36
N LEU A 85 9.74 -8.74 -14.72
CA LEU A 85 9.58 -9.79 -15.74
C LEU A 85 8.54 -10.83 -15.28
N ALA A 86 8.63 -11.28 -14.03
CA ALA A 86 7.69 -12.24 -13.44
C ALA A 86 6.26 -11.68 -13.44
N LEU A 87 6.08 -10.42 -13.05
CA LEU A 87 4.78 -9.74 -13.15
C LEU A 87 4.29 -9.63 -14.60
N GLY A 88 5.18 -9.34 -15.55
CA GLY A 88 4.87 -9.35 -16.97
C GLY A 88 4.40 -10.72 -17.46
N VAL A 89 5.03 -11.81 -17.02
CA VAL A 89 4.60 -13.18 -17.35
C VAL A 89 3.23 -13.48 -16.73
N CYS A 90 3.02 -13.19 -15.45
CA CYS A 90 1.72 -13.33 -14.80
C CYS A 90 0.63 -12.52 -15.51
N ASP A 91 0.98 -11.34 -16.00
CA ASP A 91 0.07 -10.48 -16.72
C ASP A 91 -0.32 -11.06 -18.09
N LEU A 92 0.67 -11.52 -18.85
CA LEU A 92 0.48 -12.14 -20.16
C LEU A 92 -0.36 -13.43 -20.07
N LEU A 93 -0.05 -14.29 -19.11
CA LEU A 93 -0.66 -15.61 -18.98
C LEU A 93 -2.02 -15.58 -18.29
N TYR A 94 -2.21 -14.66 -17.32
CA TYR A 94 -3.39 -14.62 -16.46
C TYR A 94 -4.07 -13.25 -16.46
N ALA A 95 -3.42 -12.21 -15.92
CA ALA A 95 -4.15 -11.03 -15.46
C ALA A 95 -4.84 -10.25 -16.59
N ARG A 96 -4.24 -10.19 -17.78
CA ARG A 96 -4.84 -9.51 -18.95
C ARG A 96 -6.14 -10.14 -19.44
N LYS A 97 -6.43 -11.38 -19.03
CA LYS A 97 -7.69 -12.09 -19.34
C LYS A 97 -8.81 -11.74 -18.36
N THR A 98 -8.52 -10.93 -17.34
CA THR A 98 -9.46 -10.57 -16.27
C THR A 98 -9.92 -9.12 -16.40
N LYS A 99 -11.14 -8.80 -15.94
CA LYS A 99 -11.66 -7.42 -15.89
C LYS A 99 -10.90 -6.55 -14.88
N ALA A 100 -10.23 -7.19 -13.93
CA ALA A 100 -9.54 -6.59 -12.80
C ALA A 100 -8.03 -6.82 -12.86
N ARG A 101 -7.45 -6.74 -14.07
CA ARG A 101 -6.05 -7.02 -14.38
C ARG A 101 -5.06 -6.53 -13.31
N TRP A 102 -5.12 -5.25 -12.97
CA TRP A 102 -4.22 -4.66 -11.98
C TRP A 102 -4.38 -5.28 -10.59
N PHE A 103 -5.62 -5.41 -10.11
CA PHE A 103 -5.90 -5.95 -8.78
C PHE A 103 -5.48 -7.42 -8.68
N GLY A 104 -5.63 -8.19 -9.76
CA GLY A 104 -5.14 -9.57 -9.82
C GLY A 104 -3.61 -9.66 -9.71
N LEU A 105 -2.89 -8.85 -10.49
CA LEU A 105 -1.42 -8.78 -10.42
C LEU A 105 -0.93 -8.36 -9.03
N HIS A 106 -1.54 -7.32 -8.48
CA HIS A 106 -1.13 -6.78 -7.19
C HIS A 106 -1.39 -7.77 -6.05
N THR A 107 -2.49 -8.55 -6.13
CA THR A 107 -2.77 -9.64 -5.19
C THR A 107 -1.65 -10.69 -5.23
N ILE A 108 -1.27 -11.17 -6.42
CA ILE A 108 -0.19 -12.16 -6.59
C ILE A 108 1.14 -11.64 -6.05
N ALA A 109 1.50 -10.41 -6.41
CA ALA A 109 2.74 -9.77 -5.96
C ALA A 109 2.79 -9.68 -4.43
N ASN A 110 1.69 -9.22 -3.81
CA ASN A 110 1.61 -9.06 -2.37
C ASN A 110 1.67 -10.40 -1.63
N MET A 111 1.06 -11.46 -2.17
CA MET A 111 1.19 -12.82 -1.62
C MET A 111 2.63 -13.32 -1.65
N TRP A 112 3.36 -13.08 -2.75
CA TRP A 112 4.80 -13.42 -2.81
C TRP A 112 5.62 -12.63 -1.79
N ILE A 113 5.38 -11.32 -1.67
CA ILE A 113 6.02 -10.48 -0.66
C ILE A 113 5.72 -11.01 0.75
N SER A 114 4.46 -11.34 1.06
CA SER A 114 4.07 -11.90 2.35
C SER A 114 4.87 -13.14 2.70
N VAL A 115 4.93 -14.12 1.79
CA VAL A 115 5.61 -15.40 2.01
C VAL A 115 7.11 -15.18 2.24
N LEU A 116 7.74 -14.33 1.43
CA LEU A 116 9.17 -14.07 1.54
C LEU A 116 9.55 -13.28 2.82
N CYS A 117 8.61 -12.54 3.40
CA CYS A 117 8.81 -11.87 4.68
C CYS A 117 8.62 -12.77 5.91
N LEU A 118 7.94 -13.93 5.79
CA LEU A 118 7.60 -14.78 6.93
C LEU A 118 8.80 -15.19 7.80
N PRO A 119 9.98 -15.57 7.26
CA PRO A 119 11.12 -15.93 8.09
C PRO A 119 11.58 -14.80 9.01
N ASP A 120 11.67 -13.57 8.50
CA ASP A 120 12.06 -12.40 9.28
C ASP A 120 10.96 -11.96 10.24
N CYS A 121 9.69 -12.11 9.87
CA CYS A 121 8.58 -11.89 10.79
C CYS A 121 8.61 -12.86 11.97
N TRP A 122 8.85 -14.14 11.69
CA TRP A 122 8.98 -15.16 12.73
C TRP A 122 10.19 -14.86 13.62
N PHE A 123 11.34 -14.54 13.03
CA PHE A 123 12.56 -14.23 13.76
C PHE A 123 12.37 -13.05 14.73
N LEU A 124 11.75 -11.97 14.26
CA LEU A 124 11.46 -10.80 15.11
C LEU A 124 10.52 -11.12 16.28
N VAL A 125 9.54 -11.99 16.06
CA VAL A 125 8.58 -12.39 17.12
C VAL A 125 9.21 -13.39 18.10
N SER A 126 10.04 -14.32 17.61
CA SER A 126 10.63 -15.37 18.44
C SER A 126 11.86 -14.90 19.23
N ASP A 127 12.66 -13.99 18.67
CA ASP A 127 13.86 -13.45 19.30
C ASP A 127 14.03 -11.95 18.91
N PRO A 128 13.23 -11.06 19.54
CA PRO A 128 13.22 -9.65 19.17
C PRO A 128 14.56 -8.96 19.43
N ILE A 129 15.31 -9.36 20.46
CA ILE A 129 16.57 -8.68 20.79
C ILE A 129 17.62 -8.97 19.72
N THR A 130 17.80 -10.23 19.33
CA THR A 130 18.75 -10.59 18.26
C THR A 130 18.29 -10.06 16.91
N ALA A 131 17.00 -10.10 16.62
CA ALA A 131 16.46 -9.53 15.38
C ALA A 131 16.70 -8.02 15.28
N LEU A 132 16.57 -7.27 16.38
CA LEU A 132 16.85 -5.83 16.40
C LEU A 132 18.34 -5.51 16.31
N THR A 133 19.25 -6.33 16.87
CA THR A 133 20.69 -6.12 16.72
C THR A 133 21.20 -6.54 15.33
N THR A 134 20.48 -7.43 14.64
CA THR A 134 20.78 -7.86 13.28
C THR A 134 20.50 -6.73 12.27
N ARG A 135 21.42 -6.54 11.33
CA ARG A 135 21.36 -5.48 10.30
C ARG A 135 21.15 -6.00 8.89
N SER A 136 21.52 -7.27 8.64
CA SER A 136 21.29 -7.95 7.37
C SER A 136 19.89 -8.56 7.31
N CYS A 137 19.33 -8.63 6.11
CA CYS A 137 18.06 -9.30 5.85
C CYS A 137 17.94 -9.65 4.38
N ASN A 138 16.92 -10.45 4.05
CA ASN A 138 16.59 -10.75 2.68
C ASN A 138 16.04 -9.51 1.95
N HIS A 139 16.65 -9.04 0.86
CA HIS A 139 16.16 -7.88 0.11
C HIS A 139 15.12 -8.21 -0.97
N TRP A 140 14.83 -9.50 -1.23
CA TRP A 140 13.85 -9.92 -2.22
C TRP A 140 12.45 -9.30 -2.02
N PRO A 141 11.88 -9.24 -0.79
CA PRO A 141 10.59 -8.60 -0.58
C PRO A 141 10.59 -7.13 -0.99
N THR A 142 11.61 -6.37 -0.58
CA THR A 142 11.74 -4.94 -0.94
C THR A 142 11.91 -4.77 -2.46
N ALA A 143 12.69 -5.64 -3.10
CA ALA A 143 12.86 -5.62 -4.55
C ALA A 143 11.53 -5.86 -5.27
N LEU A 144 10.70 -6.80 -4.80
CA LEU A 144 9.36 -7.07 -5.35
C LEU A 144 8.38 -5.93 -5.08
N VAL A 145 8.42 -5.30 -3.90
CA VAL A 145 7.67 -4.08 -3.61
C VAL A 145 8.05 -3.01 -4.64
N PHE A 146 9.34 -2.82 -4.91
CA PHE A 146 9.76 -1.88 -5.94
C PHE A 146 9.26 -2.29 -7.33
N SER A 147 9.38 -3.57 -7.71
CA SER A 147 8.90 -4.10 -8.99
C SER A 147 7.42 -3.83 -9.23
N VAL A 148 6.55 -4.14 -8.25
CA VAL A 148 5.10 -4.00 -8.42
C VAL A 148 4.71 -2.54 -8.62
N HIS A 149 5.35 -1.62 -7.90
CA HIS A 149 5.05 -0.19 -8.00
C HIS A 149 5.63 0.46 -9.26
N VAL A 150 6.84 0.07 -9.69
CA VAL A 150 7.37 0.52 -10.98
C VAL A 150 6.52 -0.01 -12.13
N TYR A 151 6.11 -1.28 -12.07
CA TYR A 151 5.21 -1.88 -13.04
C TYR A 151 3.85 -1.15 -13.07
N HIS A 152 3.29 -0.82 -11.90
CA HIS A 152 2.07 -0.04 -11.77
C HIS A 152 2.16 1.27 -12.55
N VAL A 153 3.17 2.07 -12.25
CA VAL A 153 3.32 3.42 -12.82
C VAL A 153 3.62 3.35 -14.32
N ALA A 154 4.40 2.36 -14.76
CA ALA A 154 4.76 2.19 -16.17
C ALA A 154 3.54 1.85 -17.04
N PHE A 155 2.69 0.92 -16.58
CA PHE A 155 1.63 0.30 -17.39
C PHE A 155 0.20 0.73 -17.04
N PHE A 156 -0.05 1.35 -15.88
CA PHE A 156 -1.38 1.78 -15.42
C PHE A 156 -1.35 3.27 -15.02
N ARG A 157 -1.50 4.15 -16.01
CA ARG A 157 -1.21 5.60 -15.88
C ARG A 157 -2.33 6.46 -15.28
N ASN A 158 -3.45 5.86 -14.88
CA ASN A 158 -4.61 6.57 -14.36
C ASN A 158 -4.51 6.78 -12.84
N LEU A 159 -3.40 7.37 -12.40
CA LEU A 159 -3.08 7.60 -10.99
C LEU A 159 -3.59 8.96 -10.53
N TYR A 160 -4.25 8.99 -9.38
CA TYR A 160 -4.61 10.25 -8.72
C TYR A 160 -3.38 10.89 -8.07
N PHE A 161 -3.47 12.18 -7.73
CA PHE A 161 -2.38 12.88 -7.05
C PHE A 161 -1.91 12.15 -5.78
N ILE A 162 -2.85 11.62 -5.00
CA ILE A 162 -2.49 10.89 -3.77
C ILE A 162 -1.71 9.61 -4.06
N ASP A 163 -2.02 8.94 -5.17
CA ASP A 163 -1.25 7.79 -5.62
C ASP A 163 0.14 8.24 -6.05
N TRP A 164 0.28 9.35 -6.79
CA TRP A 164 1.62 9.87 -7.13
C TRP A 164 2.46 10.21 -5.90
N LEU A 165 1.87 10.89 -4.92
CA LEU A 165 2.55 11.21 -3.66
C LEU A 165 3.06 9.95 -2.97
N HIS A 166 2.23 8.90 -2.87
CA HIS A 166 2.62 7.64 -2.25
C HIS A 166 3.75 6.94 -3.01
N HIS A 167 3.79 7.03 -4.34
CA HIS A 167 4.74 6.28 -5.16
C HIS A 167 6.08 6.98 -5.09
N ILE A 168 6.09 8.31 -5.21
CA ILE A 168 7.30 9.10 -5.08
C ILE A 168 7.87 8.94 -3.66
N LEU A 169 7.06 9.18 -2.64
CA LEU A 169 7.55 9.21 -1.27
C LEU A 169 7.93 7.82 -0.74
N MET A 170 7.11 6.79 -0.98
CA MET A 170 7.36 5.44 -0.42
C MET A 170 8.26 4.59 -1.31
N VAL A 171 8.18 4.72 -2.63
CA VAL A 171 8.87 3.82 -3.57
C VAL A 171 10.16 4.45 -4.10
N VAL A 172 10.11 5.71 -4.54
CA VAL A 172 11.30 6.40 -5.10
C VAL A 172 12.23 6.87 -3.98
N VAL A 173 11.69 7.32 -2.84
CA VAL A 173 12.48 7.79 -1.69
C VAL A 173 12.54 6.74 -0.58
N GLY A 174 11.40 6.19 -0.16
CA GLY A 174 11.31 5.28 0.97
C GLY A 174 12.06 3.97 0.77
N ALA A 175 11.80 3.22 -0.30
CA ALA A 175 12.40 1.89 -0.52
C ALA A 175 13.95 1.90 -0.60
N PRO A 176 14.60 2.87 -1.28
CA PRO A 176 16.07 2.97 -1.30
C PRO A 176 16.66 3.32 0.07
N LEU A 177 15.97 4.19 0.81
CA LEU A 177 16.33 4.51 2.19
C LEU A 177 16.14 3.31 3.11
N LEU A 178 15.12 2.49 2.87
CA LEU A 178 14.87 1.24 3.58
C LEU A 178 16.06 0.27 3.45
N ILE A 179 16.62 0.18 2.23
CA ILE A 179 17.77 -0.67 1.92
C ILE A 179 19.05 -0.13 2.57
N THR A 180 19.28 1.18 2.49
CA THR A 180 20.48 1.83 3.07
C THR A 180 20.37 2.07 4.57
N GLY A 181 19.20 1.88 5.16
CA GLY A 181 18.93 2.07 6.59
C GLY A 181 19.39 0.93 7.51
N GLU A 182 19.99 -0.14 6.98
CA GLU A 182 20.51 -1.29 7.75
C GLU A 182 19.50 -1.87 8.77
N MET A 183 18.20 -1.84 8.48
CA MET A 183 17.17 -2.19 9.47
C MET A 183 17.05 -3.69 9.75
N GLY A 184 17.77 -4.54 9.01
CA GLY A 184 17.73 -5.98 9.18
C GLY A 184 16.31 -6.55 9.06
N PRO A 185 15.94 -7.56 9.86
CA PRO A 185 14.63 -8.22 9.79
C PRO A 185 13.42 -7.27 9.88
N LEU A 186 13.56 -6.10 10.54
CA LEU A 186 12.50 -5.10 10.61
C LEU A 186 12.07 -4.58 9.25
N MET A 187 12.96 -4.55 8.25
CA MET A 187 12.62 -4.17 6.89
C MET A 187 11.52 -5.07 6.32
N ASN A 188 11.67 -6.39 6.49
CA ASN A 188 10.72 -7.36 5.96
C ASN A 188 9.47 -7.46 6.83
N PHE A 189 9.58 -7.27 8.14
CA PHE A 189 8.42 -7.09 9.00
C PHE A 189 7.59 -5.87 8.55
N ASN A 190 8.22 -4.73 8.26
CA ASN A 190 7.56 -3.56 7.70
C ASN A 190 6.88 -3.88 6.36
N ASN A 191 7.61 -4.51 5.42
CA ASN A 191 7.05 -4.86 4.10
C ASN A 191 5.85 -5.80 4.21
N PHE A 192 5.86 -6.75 5.16
CA PHE A 192 4.76 -7.68 5.39
C PHE A 192 3.45 -6.96 5.69
N PHE A 193 3.48 -5.95 6.58
CA PHE A 193 2.29 -5.19 6.96
C PHE A 193 1.98 -4.03 6.01
N MET A 194 2.98 -3.41 5.40
CA MET A 194 2.78 -2.27 4.51
C MET A 194 2.24 -2.68 3.14
N CYS A 195 2.83 -3.72 2.54
CA CYS A 195 2.54 -4.12 1.17
C CYS A 195 2.20 -5.61 1.03
N GLY A 196 2.61 -6.46 1.98
CA GLY A 196 2.36 -7.90 1.97
C GLY A 196 0.90 -8.25 2.29
N LEU A 197 0.66 -8.88 3.43
CA LEU A 197 -0.61 -9.58 3.68
C LEU A 197 -1.82 -8.64 3.72
N PRO A 198 -1.80 -7.51 4.45
CA PRO A 198 -2.93 -6.58 4.47
C PRO A 198 -3.25 -6.04 3.07
N GLY A 199 -2.21 -5.67 2.31
CA GLY A 199 -2.35 -5.18 0.94
C GLY A 199 -2.88 -6.25 -0.01
N GLY A 200 -2.40 -7.48 0.10
CA GLY A 200 -2.86 -8.58 -0.73
C GLY A 200 -4.33 -8.92 -0.50
N LEU A 201 -4.81 -8.86 0.75
CA LEU A 201 -6.22 -9.02 1.06
C LEU A 201 -7.08 -7.87 0.48
N ASP A 202 -6.61 -6.63 0.60
CA ASP A 202 -7.29 -5.47 0.01
C ASP A 202 -7.47 -5.63 -1.52
N TYR A 203 -6.37 -5.90 -2.23
CA TYR A 203 -6.42 -6.10 -3.68
C TYR A 203 -7.23 -7.33 -4.10
N ALA A 204 -7.25 -8.41 -3.31
CA ALA A 204 -8.09 -9.56 -3.57
C ALA A 204 -9.59 -9.22 -3.46
N MET A 205 -9.96 -8.41 -2.47
CA MET A 205 -11.35 -7.93 -2.34
C MET A 205 -11.72 -6.98 -3.48
N LEU A 206 -10.83 -6.07 -3.88
CA LEU A 206 -11.05 -5.19 -5.04
C LEU A 206 -11.20 -6.00 -6.34
N TYR A 207 -10.43 -7.08 -6.50
CA TYR A 207 -10.60 -8.03 -7.58
C TYR A 207 -12.00 -8.68 -7.53
N ALA A 208 -12.44 -9.18 -6.37
CA ALA A 208 -13.77 -9.76 -6.17
C ALA A 208 -14.90 -8.77 -6.48
N VAL A 209 -14.77 -7.49 -6.07
CA VAL A 209 -15.73 -6.43 -6.39
C VAL A 209 -15.86 -6.22 -7.89
N LYS A 210 -14.74 -6.20 -8.63
CA LYS A 210 -14.75 -6.04 -10.10
C LYS A 210 -15.37 -7.22 -10.85
N HIS A 211 -15.41 -8.39 -10.21
CA HIS A 211 -16.10 -9.59 -10.71
C HIS A 211 -17.53 -9.74 -10.15
N ALA A 212 -18.03 -8.77 -9.38
CA ALA A 212 -19.33 -8.81 -8.71
C ALA A 212 -19.50 -9.96 -7.71
N TRP A 213 -18.40 -10.52 -7.21
CA TRP A 213 -18.41 -11.55 -6.15
C TRP A 213 -18.52 -10.95 -4.74
N MET A 214 -18.30 -9.63 -4.62
CA MET A 214 -18.38 -8.89 -3.37
C MET A 214 -18.99 -7.52 -3.63
N SER A 215 -19.85 -7.05 -2.72
CA SER A 215 -20.39 -5.69 -2.83
C SER A 215 -19.33 -4.64 -2.46
N PRO A 216 -19.30 -3.47 -3.12
CA PRO A 216 -18.32 -2.42 -2.81
C PRO A 216 -18.37 -1.93 -1.36
N LEU A 217 -19.55 -1.96 -0.72
CA LEU A 217 -19.68 -1.55 0.68
C LEU A 217 -19.12 -2.59 1.64
N HIS A 218 -19.24 -3.88 1.28
CA HIS A 218 -18.68 -4.97 2.07
C HIS A 218 -17.14 -4.96 2.02
N GLU A 219 -16.55 -4.76 0.84
CA GLU A 219 -15.10 -4.57 0.69
C GLU A 219 -14.60 -3.43 1.58
N LYS A 220 -15.20 -2.24 1.49
CA LYS A 220 -14.80 -1.08 2.32
C LYS A 220 -14.92 -1.35 3.82
N ARG A 221 -15.94 -2.12 4.25
CA ARG A 221 -16.11 -2.51 5.66
C ARG A 221 -14.94 -3.36 6.14
N LEU A 222 -14.54 -4.37 5.35
CA LEU A 222 -13.43 -5.26 5.66
C LEU A 222 -12.09 -4.54 5.57
N ASN A 223 -11.88 -3.74 4.51
CA ASN A 223 -10.66 -2.96 4.29
C ASN A 223 -10.40 -2.00 5.47
N ARG A 224 -11.45 -1.37 6.00
CA ARG A 224 -11.37 -0.58 7.24
C ARG A 224 -10.87 -1.40 8.42
N VAL A 225 -11.43 -2.59 8.65
CA VAL A 225 -11.02 -3.47 9.76
C VAL A 225 -9.56 -3.90 9.60
N ILE A 226 -9.16 -4.30 8.40
CA ILE A 226 -7.76 -4.66 8.07
C ILE A 226 -6.83 -3.48 8.37
N ASN A 227 -7.18 -2.26 7.95
CA ASN A 227 -6.31 -1.11 8.17
C ASN A 227 -6.19 -0.74 9.66
N VAL A 228 -7.30 -0.72 10.39
CA VAL A 228 -7.33 -0.32 11.80
C VAL A 228 -6.65 -1.35 12.71
N TRP A 229 -6.91 -2.64 12.50
CA TRP A 229 -6.48 -3.68 13.45
C TRP A 229 -5.26 -4.45 13.02
N PHE A 230 -4.99 -4.52 11.72
CA PHE A 230 -3.96 -5.41 11.18
C PHE A 230 -2.79 -4.66 10.55
N ARG A 231 -3.03 -3.55 9.84
CA ARG A 231 -1.96 -2.79 9.17
C ARG A 231 -1.37 -1.68 10.04
N ALA A 232 -2.20 -0.74 10.51
CA ALA A 232 -1.69 0.47 11.17
C ALA A 232 -0.92 0.19 12.47
N PRO A 233 -1.39 -0.70 13.39
CA PRO A 233 -0.69 -0.90 14.66
C PRO A 233 0.73 -1.46 14.48
N PRO A 234 0.98 -2.51 13.65
CA PRO A 234 2.34 -2.98 13.41
C PRO A 234 3.23 -1.94 12.73
N LEU A 235 2.72 -1.08 11.84
CA LEU A 235 3.54 -0.03 11.20
C LEU A 235 4.00 1.03 12.20
N VAL A 236 3.14 1.43 13.15
CA VAL A 236 3.55 2.28 14.27
C VAL A 236 4.52 1.53 15.20
N GLY A 237 4.28 0.24 15.42
CA GLY A 237 5.19 -0.64 16.17
C GLY A 237 6.59 -0.72 15.56
N VAL A 238 6.70 -0.84 14.24
CA VAL A 238 7.99 -0.78 13.51
C VAL A 238 8.71 0.53 13.80
N SER A 239 8.01 1.67 13.75
CA SER A 239 8.62 2.96 14.07
C SER A 239 9.22 2.99 15.49
N VAL A 240 8.55 2.38 16.47
CA VAL A 240 9.09 2.24 17.84
C VAL A 240 10.29 1.28 17.87
N MET A 241 10.22 0.15 17.17
CA MET A 241 11.29 -0.83 17.12
C MET A 241 12.56 -0.30 16.43
N VAL A 242 12.42 0.49 15.37
CA VAL A 242 13.54 1.17 14.70
C VAL A 242 14.17 2.20 15.65
N TYR A 243 13.38 2.89 16.47
CA TYR A 243 13.92 3.77 17.50
C TYR A 243 14.76 3.00 18.53
N ILE A 244 14.27 1.86 19.03
CA ILE A 244 15.03 0.97 19.93
C ILE A 244 16.32 0.48 19.25
N GLN A 245 16.24 0.11 17.97
CA GLN A 245 17.37 -0.35 17.17
C GLN A 245 18.52 0.68 17.09
N LEU A 246 18.22 1.99 17.15
CA LEU A 246 19.25 3.04 17.19
C LEU A 246 20.17 2.96 18.41
N TYR A 247 19.69 2.38 19.52
CA TYR A 247 20.45 2.21 20.76
C TYR A 247 21.08 0.83 20.88
N LEU A 248 20.43 -0.20 20.32
CA LEU A 248 20.96 -1.57 20.36
C LEU A 248 22.13 -1.78 19.38
N GLN A 249 22.12 -1.10 18.24
CA GLN A 249 23.17 -1.25 17.23
C GLN A 249 24.29 -0.21 17.42
N THR A 250 25.44 -0.65 17.89
CA THR A 250 26.63 0.18 18.11
C THR A 250 27.43 0.39 16.82
N GLY A 251 28.10 1.55 16.65
CA GLY A 251 28.93 1.80 15.46
C GLY A 251 28.14 2.10 14.17
N VAL A 252 26.85 2.44 14.26
CA VAL A 252 26.05 2.91 13.13
C VAL A 252 26.42 4.35 12.78
N SER A 253 26.64 4.64 11.50
CA SER A 253 27.00 5.99 11.02
C SER A 253 25.90 7.01 11.27
N VAL A 254 26.27 8.30 11.35
CA VAL A 254 25.30 9.41 11.54
C VAL A 254 24.29 9.45 10.39
N TRP A 255 24.73 9.15 9.16
CA TRP A 255 23.85 9.06 7.99
C TRP A 255 22.74 8.02 8.19
N VAL A 256 23.10 6.77 8.55
CA VAL A 256 22.13 5.69 8.75
C VAL A 256 21.15 6.03 9.88
N LYS A 257 21.62 6.67 10.96
CA LYS A 257 20.73 7.17 12.02
C LYS A 257 19.73 8.20 11.49
N GLY A 258 20.18 9.16 10.67
CA GLY A 258 19.31 10.14 10.02
C GLY A 258 18.26 9.49 9.12
N VAL A 259 18.67 8.51 8.30
CA VAL A 259 17.78 7.72 7.45
C VAL A 259 16.71 7.00 8.27
N ARG A 260 17.10 6.35 9.38
CA ARG A 260 16.15 5.67 10.28
C ARG A 260 15.16 6.62 10.92
N VAL A 261 15.59 7.79 11.39
CA VAL A 261 14.68 8.82 11.94
C VAL A 261 13.67 9.26 10.88
N PHE A 262 14.12 9.47 9.63
CA PHE A 262 13.20 9.77 8.54
C PHE A 262 12.20 8.63 8.28
N LEU A 263 12.66 7.38 8.24
CA LEU A 263 11.82 6.19 8.03
C LEU A 263 10.83 5.96 9.19
N ILE A 264 11.20 6.28 10.43
CA ILE A 264 10.31 6.26 11.60
C ILE A 264 9.12 7.19 11.37
N CYS A 265 9.39 8.44 10.97
CA CYS A 265 8.35 9.43 10.68
C CYS A 265 7.50 8.99 9.48
N LEU A 266 8.15 8.51 8.41
CA LEU A 266 7.48 8.11 7.18
C LEU A 266 6.57 6.90 7.39
N GLY A 267 7.04 5.87 8.11
CA GLY A 267 6.30 4.65 8.40
C GLY A 267 5.08 4.91 9.29
N ALA A 268 5.26 5.69 10.36
CA ALA A 268 4.16 6.08 11.25
C ALA A 268 3.12 6.93 10.51
N TRP A 269 3.57 7.92 9.72
CA TRP A 269 2.68 8.73 8.89
C TRP A 269 1.90 7.85 7.90
N ASN A 270 2.57 6.94 7.18
CA ASN A 270 1.91 6.06 6.21
C ASN A 270 0.81 5.22 6.87
N GLY A 271 1.13 4.55 7.98
CA GLY A 271 0.18 3.69 8.68
C GLY A 271 -1.06 4.45 9.15
N LEU A 272 -0.87 5.61 9.79
CA LEU A 272 -1.96 6.42 10.35
C LEU A 272 -2.79 7.11 9.27
N PHE A 273 -2.13 7.74 8.29
CA PHE A 273 -2.78 8.51 7.24
C PHE A 273 -3.68 7.63 6.36
N PHE A 274 -3.18 6.48 5.89
CA PHE A 274 -3.98 5.59 5.05
C PHE A 274 -5.10 4.91 5.83
N MET A 275 -4.89 4.58 7.11
CA MET A 275 -5.95 4.08 7.98
C MET A 275 -7.11 5.09 8.08
N GLU A 276 -6.82 6.37 8.37
CA GLU A 276 -7.82 7.42 8.46
C GLU A 276 -8.62 7.54 7.15
N ARG A 277 -7.94 7.52 6.00
CA ARG A 277 -8.60 7.59 4.69
C ARG A 277 -9.55 6.43 4.43
N VAL A 278 -9.15 5.20 4.77
CA VAL A 278 -10.00 4.02 4.56
C VAL A 278 -11.23 4.07 5.48
N VAL A 279 -11.06 4.49 6.74
CA VAL A 279 -12.16 4.71 7.69
C VAL A 279 -13.13 5.77 7.15
N GLY A 280 -12.63 6.94 6.76
CA GLY A 280 -13.44 8.02 6.19
C GLY A 280 -14.20 7.59 4.94
N ASN A 281 -13.53 6.90 4.00
CA ASN A 281 -14.15 6.41 2.77
C ASN A 281 -15.30 5.42 3.05
N TYR A 282 -15.14 4.53 4.03
CA TYR A 282 -16.21 3.62 4.43
C TYR A 282 -17.44 4.38 4.94
N HIS A 283 -17.26 5.32 5.88
CA HIS A 283 -18.39 6.03 6.49
C HIS A 283 -19.14 6.91 5.49
N VAL A 284 -18.42 7.62 4.61
CA VAL A 284 -19.03 8.40 3.52
C VAL A 284 -19.82 7.50 2.58
N SER A 285 -19.25 6.36 2.19
CA SER A 285 -19.90 5.41 1.28
C SER A 285 -21.14 4.76 1.91
N ALA A 286 -21.06 4.40 3.19
CA ALA A 286 -22.17 3.84 3.96
C ALA A 286 -23.30 4.86 4.13
N HIS A 287 -22.98 6.15 4.34
CA HIS A 287 -23.97 7.21 4.40
C HIS A 287 -24.68 7.39 3.05
N LYS A 288 -23.93 7.48 1.95
CA LYS A 288 -24.50 7.57 0.59
C LYS A 288 -25.41 6.39 0.27
N ALA A 289 -24.99 5.17 0.61
CA ALA A 289 -25.80 3.97 0.40
C ALA A 289 -27.12 4.01 1.20
N ARG A 290 -27.09 4.49 2.44
CA ARG A 290 -28.30 4.67 3.26
C ARG A 290 -29.25 5.72 2.69
N MET A 291 -28.73 6.85 2.22
CA MET A 291 -29.55 7.90 1.60
C MET A 291 -30.19 7.41 0.30
N ALA A 292 -29.46 6.69 -0.53
CA ALA A 292 -30.00 6.10 -1.76
C ALA A 292 -31.13 5.09 -1.48
N ARG A 293 -30.97 4.25 -0.44
CA ARG A 293 -32.04 3.31 -0.02
C ARG A 293 -33.29 4.04 0.45
N LYS A 294 -33.15 5.09 1.28
CA LYS A 294 -34.29 5.90 1.74
C LYS A 294 -35.01 6.58 0.57
N ALA A 295 -34.28 7.15 -0.37
CA ALA A 295 -34.86 7.77 -1.57
C ALA A 295 -35.60 6.73 -2.43
N ALA A 296 -35.04 5.52 -2.60
CA ALA A 296 -35.71 4.44 -3.31
C ALA A 296 -37.00 4.00 -2.59
N GLN A 297 -36.99 3.89 -1.26
CA GLN A 297 -38.18 3.55 -0.46
C GLN A 297 -39.29 4.62 -0.57
N GLN A 298 -38.94 5.90 -0.72
CA GLN A 298 -39.93 6.97 -0.90
C GLN A 298 -40.63 6.93 -2.27
N LEU A 299 -40.01 6.31 -3.27
CA LEU A 299 -40.60 6.10 -4.59
C LEU A 299 -41.50 4.85 -4.64
N LEU A 300 -41.38 3.96 -3.66
CA LEU A 300 -42.22 2.77 -3.55
C LEU A 300 -43.61 3.15 -3.02
N SER A 301 -44.65 2.53 -3.58
CA SER A 301 -45.99 2.63 -3.02
C SER A 301 -46.05 2.04 -1.59
N PRO A 302 -46.98 2.45 -0.73
CA PRO A 302 -47.09 1.92 0.64
C PRO A 302 -47.15 0.39 0.71
N ARG A 303 -47.76 -0.25 -0.30
CA ARG A 303 -47.83 -1.72 -0.41
C ARG A 303 -46.46 -2.35 -0.72
N GLN A 304 -45.69 -1.74 -1.62
CA GLN A 304 -44.32 -2.18 -1.95
C GLN A 304 -43.34 -1.95 -0.79
N VAL A 305 -43.55 -0.91 0.02
CA VAL A 305 -42.76 -0.68 1.24
C VAL A 305 -43.00 -1.78 2.27
N GLN A 306 -44.26 -2.21 2.44
CA GLN A 306 -44.61 -3.28 3.38
C GLN A 306 -44.10 -4.65 2.90
N GLU A 307 -44.20 -4.95 1.61
CA GLU A 307 -43.60 -6.15 1.02
C GLU A 307 -42.07 -6.14 1.11
N ALA A 308 -41.41 -4.98 0.98
CA ALA A 308 -39.96 -4.86 1.12
C ALA A 308 -39.47 -4.92 2.57
N SER A 309 -40.25 -4.42 3.55
CA SER A 309 -39.88 -4.49 4.97
C SER A 309 -39.86 -5.91 5.52
N ASP A 310 -40.71 -6.80 4.96
CA ASP A 310 -40.76 -8.20 5.37
C ASP A 310 -39.50 -8.98 4.96
N TYR A 311 -38.75 -8.52 3.95
CA TYR A 311 -37.47 -9.11 3.54
C TYR A 311 -36.25 -8.55 4.30
N ASP A 312 -36.32 -7.30 4.80
CA ASP A 312 -35.22 -6.65 5.54
C ASP A 312 -35.13 -7.12 7.02
N HIS A 313 -35.93 -8.12 7.43
CA HIS A 313 -35.85 -8.79 8.72
C HIS A 313 -34.66 -9.76 8.87
N GLU A 314 -33.78 -9.89 7.87
CA GLU A 314 -32.47 -10.50 8.06
C GLU A 314 -31.62 -9.63 9.00
N GLU A 315 -31.74 -9.93 10.29
CA GLU A 315 -30.71 -9.81 11.31
C GLU A 315 -29.74 -8.64 11.09
N ILE A 316 -30.27 -7.43 11.31
CA ILE A 316 -29.50 -6.43 12.03
C ILE A 316 -29.23 -7.05 13.42
N VAL A 317 -28.28 -7.97 13.50
CA VAL A 317 -27.53 -8.21 14.72
C VAL A 317 -26.88 -6.87 15.01
N GLN A 318 -27.61 -6.04 15.75
CA GLN A 318 -27.03 -5.04 16.61
C GLN A 318 -25.97 -5.79 17.41
N GLN A 319 -24.72 -5.75 16.93
CA GLN A 319 -23.58 -6.14 17.72
C GLN A 319 -23.56 -5.20 18.92
N SER A 320 -24.19 -5.71 19.97
CA SER A 320 -24.04 -5.38 21.36
C SER A 320 -22.62 -4.92 21.68
N GLY A 321 -22.54 -3.74 22.29
CA GLY A 321 -21.63 -3.51 23.41
C GLY A 321 -20.16 -3.25 23.09
N VAL A 322 -19.84 -2.07 22.57
CA VAL A 322 -18.68 -1.33 23.09
C VAL A 322 -19.08 0.15 23.23
N PRO A 323 -19.37 0.63 24.45
CA PRO A 323 -19.58 2.05 24.71
C PRO A 323 -18.24 2.80 24.53
N GLY A 324 -18.18 3.82 23.67
CA GLY A 324 -17.10 4.82 23.71
C GLY A 324 -16.25 5.04 22.44
N MET A 325 -16.40 4.28 21.36
CA MET A 325 -15.60 4.47 20.12
C MET A 325 -16.44 4.89 18.90
N GLY A 326 -17.33 5.86 19.08
CA GLY A 326 -17.98 6.55 17.96
C GLY A 326 -17.13 7.72 17.48
N LEU A 327 -16.29 7.52 16.46
CA LEU A 327 -15.66 8.64 15.75
C LEU A 327 -16.78 9.45 15.08
N ARG A 328 -17.15 10.58 15.70
CA ARG A 328 -18.11 11.53 15.12
C ARG A 328 -17.43 12.24 13.97
N ILE A 329 -17.70 11.81 12.74
CA ILE A 329 -17.36 12.61 11.56
C ILE A 329 -18.30 13.82 11.58
N ALA A 330 -17.79 14.96 12.00
CA ALA A 330 -18.48 16.23 11.88
C ALA A 330 -18.55 16.61 10.40
N VAL A 331 -19.69 16.36 9.76
CA VAL A 331 -20.00 16.90 8.43
C VAL A 331 -20.52 18.32 8.67
N SER A 332 -19.92 19.31 8.00
CA SER A 332 -20.38 20.69 8.13
C SER A 332 -21.81 20.80 7.60
N SER A 333 -22.62 21.68 8.19
CA SER A 333 -24.00 21.93 7.74
C SER A 333 -24.06 22.32 6.27
N ALA A 334 -22.99 22.95 5.76
CA ALA A 334 -22.84 23.34 4.36
C ALA A 334 -22.67 22.13 3.43
N ASP A 335 -21.88 21.13 3.81
CA ASP A 335 -21.69 19.90 3.03
C ASP A 335 -22.96 19.06 2.99
N LEU A 336 -23.70 19.05 4.09
CA LEU A 336 -25.00 18.39 4.19
C LEU A 336 -26.01 19.05 3.24
N LEU A 337 -26.06 20.39 3.21
CA LEU A 337 -26.91 21.14 2.28
C LEU A 337 -26.48 20.99 0.80
N ALA A 338 -25.20 20.80 0.53
CA ALA A 338 -24.71 20.53 -0.82
C ALA A 338 -25.16 19.14 -1.31
N LEU A 339 -25.07 18.13 -0.45
CA LEU A 339 -25.52 16.76 -0.75
C LEU A 339 -27.04 16.68 -0.95
N THR A 340 -27.83 17.42 -0.16
CA THR A 340 -29.29 17.48 -0.33
C THR A 340 -29.64 18.11 -1.68
N ARG A 341 -28.99 19.22 -2.06
CA ARG A 341 -29.22 19.88 -3.35
C ARG A 341 -28.85 19.01 -4.55
N ASP A 342 -27.78 18.21 -4.45
CA ASP A 342 -27.42 17.27 -5.51
C ASP A 342 -28.44 16.13 -5.64
N ALA A 343 -29.00 15.65 -4.52
CA ALA A 343 -30.06 14.65 -4.54
C ALA A 343 -31.35 15.17 -5.20
N GLU A 344 -31.73 16.41 -4.90
CA GLU A 344 -32.90 17.08 -5.51
C GLU A 344 -32.74 17.26 -7.02
N ARG A 345 -31.55 17.64 -7.51
CA ARG A 345 -31.29 17.76 -8.96
C ARG A 345 -31.43 16.43 -9.69
N VAL A 346 -30.96 15.34 -9.09
CA VAL A 346 -31.11 14.00 -9.67
C VAL A 346 -32.59 13.64 -9.75
N SER A 347 -33.37 13.89 -8.70
CA SER A 347 -34.82 13.65 -8.70
C SER A 347 -35.57 14.45 -9.76
N TYR A 348 -35.17 15.70 -10.01
CA TYR A 348 -35.83 16.57 -11.00
C TYR A 348 -35.60 16.12 -12.45
N HIS A 349 -34.47 15.49 -12.75
CA HIS A 349 -34.17 15.02 -14.10
C HIS A 349 -34.87 13.71 -14.48
N PHE A 350 -35.27 12.89 -13.52
CA PHE A 350 -36.02 11.64 -13.79
C PHE A 350 -37.54 11.84 -13.93
N GLY A 351 -38.07 13.02 -13.59
CA GLY A 351 -39.52 13.30 -13.64
C GLY A 351 -40.02 14.06 -14.87
N LYS A 352 -39.18 14.26 -15.91
CA LYS A 352 -39.55 15.02 -17.12
C LYS A 352 -39.61 14.20 -18.41
N ASP A 353 -39.32 12.90 -18.35
CA ASP A 353 -39.33 11.99 -19.50
C ASP A 353 -40.50 10.97 -19.44
N GLU A 354 -41.58 11.29 -18.72
CA GLU A 354 -42.88 10.58 -18.81
C GLU A 354 -43.91 11.38 -19.61
#